data_AF-A0A3B6KU24-F1
#
_entry.id   AF-A0A3B6KU24-F1
#
_cell.length_a   1.000
_cell.length_b   1.000
_cell.length_c   1.000
_cell.angle_alpha   90.00
_cell.angle_beta   90.00
_cell.angle_gamma   90.00
#
_symmetry.space_group_name_H-M   'P 1'
#
loop_
_entity.id
_entity.type
_entity.pdbx_description
1 polymer ?
#
loop_
_entity_poly.entity_id
_entity_poly.type
_entity_poly.pdbx_seq_one_letter_code
_entity_poly.pdbx_strand_id
1 'polypeptide(L)'
;MRAVSGEVVSSKPVGLHKAARVFRRFAAREASRLPAGAGVLVLCAAEAAAELHAFRCARVGPDGEAEVDAAPSGEERRKKRRKTGREGVSLE
;
A
#
# COMPACT_ATOMS: atom_id res chain seq x y z
N MET A 1 13.77 -28.33 0.02
CA MET A 1 13.14 -27.03 0.34
C MET A 1 13.76 -26.49 1.61
N ARG A 2 14.14 -25.21 1.68
CA ARG A 2 14.75 -24.60 2.88
C ARG A 2 13.68 -23.81 3.62
N ALA A 3 13.48 -24.09 4.90
CA ALA A 3 12.53 -23.33 5.73
C ALA A 3 13.04 -21.89 5.89
N VAL A 4 12.14 -20.93 5.70
CA VAL A 4 12.40 -19.53 6.04
C VAL A 4 12.20 -19.39 7.55
N SER A 5 13.25 -19.03 8.28
CA SER A 5 13.19 -18.74 9.72
C SER A 5 12.98 -17.24 9.96
N GLY A 6 12.04 -16.89 10.83
CA GLY A 6 11.77 -15.50 11.20
C GLY A 6 10.43 -15.32 11.92
N GLU A 7 10.30 -14.24 12.68
CA GLU A 7 9.03 -13.86 13.33
C GLU A 7 8.11 -13.20 12.29
N VAL A 8 6.88 -13.71 12.18
CA VAL A 8 5.84 -13.05 11.38
C VAL A 8 5.28 -11.87 12.18
N VAL A 9 5.75 -10.67 11.86
CA VAL A 9 5.35 -9.43 12.55
C VAL A 9 3.88 -9.06 12.27
N SER A 10 3.31 -9.49 11.14
CA SER A 10 1.91 -9.25 10.79
C SER A 10 1.43 -10.19 9.70
N SER A 11 0.23 -10.75 9.85
CA SER A 11 -0.51 -11.50 8.83
C SER A 11 -1.49 -10.64 8.03
N LYS A 12 -1.62 -9.35 8.34
CA LYS A 12 -2.54 -8.45 7.64
C LYS A 12 -2.07 -8.23 6.20
N PRO A 13 -2.96 -8.31 5.20
CA PRO A 13 -2.61 -8.06 3.81
C PRO A 13 -2.12 -6.62 3.64
N VAL A 14 -1.02 -6.46 2.90
CA VAL A 14 -0.47 -5.15 2.55
C VAL A 14 -0.99 -4.71 1.18
N GLY A 15 -1.33 -3.43 1.04
CA GLY A 15 -1.75 -2.89 -0.26
C GLY A 15 -0.63 -3.00 -1.30
N LEU A 16 -0.97 -3.40 -2.52
CA LEU A 16 -0.01 -3.65 -3.61
C LEU A 16 0.92 -2.46 -3.89
N HIS A 17 0.38 -1.24 -3.88
CA HIS A 17 1.17 -0.02 -4.07
C HIS A 17 2.18 0.24 -2.92
N LYS A 18 1.89 -0.24 -1.70
CA LYS A 18 2.83 -0.18 -0.57
C LYS A 18 3.88 -1.26 -0.71
N ALA A 19 3.48 -2.48 -1.08
CA ALA A 19 4.40 -3.58 -1.34
C ALA A 19 5.46 -3.22 -2.39
N ALA A 20 5.04 -2.69 -3.54
CA ALA A 20 5.95 -2.23 -4.59
C ALA A 20 6.98 -1.20 -4.09
N ARG A 21 6.53 -0.23 -3.26
CA ARG A 21 7.43 0.76 -2.65
C ARG A 21 8.42 0.14 -1.67
N VAL A 22 7.97 -0.80 -0.84
CA VAL A 22 8.84 -1.50 0.12
C VAL A 22 9.89 -2.32 -0.62
N PHE A 23 9.49 -3.08 -1.64
CA PHE A 23 10.42 -3.89 -2.44
C PHE A 23 11.47 -3.04 -3.15
N ARG A 24 11.08 -1.94 -3.82
CA ARG A 24 12.04 -1.01 -4.45
C ARG A 24 13.06 -0.46 -3.45
N ARG A 25 12.58 0.02 -2.29
CA ARG A 25 13.46 0.53 -1.24
C ARG A 25 14.36 -0.56 -0.67
N PHE A 26 13.86 -1.77 -0.51
CA PHE A 26 14.64 -2.89 0.00
C PHE A 26 15.75 -3.28 -0.98
N ALA A 27 15.43 -3.40 -2.27
CA ALA A 27 16.41 -3.69 -3.32
C ALA A 27 17.48 -2.58 -3.45
N ALA A 28 17.09 -1.31 -3.30
CA ALA A 28 18.01 -0.17 -3.39
C ALA A 28 18.83 0.06 -2.11
N ARG A 29 18.54 -0.63 -1.01
CA ARG A 29 19.22 -0.41 0.26
C ARG A 29 20.48 -1.24 0.34
N GLU A 30 21.63 -0.59 0.42
CA GLU A 30 22.94 -1.27 0.58
C GLU A 30 22.99 -2.17 1.82
N ALA A 31 22.29 -1.78 2.89
CA ALA A 31 22.19 -2.57 4.12
C ALA A 31 21.28 -3.82 4.01
N SER A 32 20.61 -4.06 2.87
CA SER A 32 19.72 -5.21 2.69
C SER A 32 20.45 -6.56 2.68
N ARG A 33 21.79 -6.56 2.55
CA ARG A 33 22.65 -7.76 2.54
C ARG A 33 22.08 -8.88 1.67
N LEU A 34 21.47 -8.49 0.55
CA LEU A 34 20.85 -9.43 -0.37
C LEU A 34 21.94 -10.31 -1.00
N PRO A 35 21.71 -11.63 -1.11
CA PRO A 35 22.58 -12.51 -1.89
C PRO A 35 22.73 -11.99 -3.32
N ALA A 36 23.86 -12.29 -3.96
CA ALA A 36 24.10 -11.92 -5.36
C ALA A 36 22.93 -12.38 -6.25
N GLY A 37 22.39 -11.47 -7.07
CA GLY A 37 21.24 -11.72 -7.93
C GLY A 37 19.85 -11.62 -7.27
N ALA A 38 19.74 -11.69 -5.93
CA ALA A 38 18.46 -11.56 -5.25
C ALA A 38 17.84 -10.16 -5.36
N GLY A 39 18.68 -9.12 -5.50
CA GLY A 39 18.21 -7.74 -5.74
C GLY A 39 17.34 -7.61 -7.00
N VAL A 40 17.69 -8.33 -8.07
CA VAL A 40 16.92 -8.33 -9.32
C VAL A 40 15.54 -8.96 -9.10
N LEU A 41 15.49 -10.08 -8.38
CA LEU A 41 14.21 -10.74 -8.07
C LEU A 41 13.29 -9.85 -7.22
N VAL A 42 13.85 -9.10 -6.26
CA VAL A 42 13.09 -8.12 -5.47
C VAL A 42 12.58 -6.96 -6.34
N LEU A 43 13.38 -6.48 -7.30
CA LEU A 43 12.94 -5.47 -8.26
C LEU A 43 11.80 -5.99 -9.15
N CYS A 44 11.91 -7.20 -9.68
CA CYS A 44 10.84 -7.85 -10.45
C CYS A 44 9.55 -7.99 -9.61
N ALA A 45 9.66 -8.37 -8.34
CA ALA A 45 8.51 -8.43 -7.43
C ALA A 45 7.88 -7.05 -7.22
N ALA A 46 8.69 -5.99 -7.19
CA ALA A 46 8.20 -4.63 -7.08
C ALA A 46 7.44 -4.17 -8.33
N GLU A 47 7.94 -4.51 -9.51
CA GLU A 47 7.30 -4.23 -10.80
C GLU A 47 5.98 -4.98 -10.93
N ALA A 48 5.96 -6.29 -10.68
CA ALA A 48 4.75 -7.10 -10.70
C ALA A 48 3.66 -6.56 -9.75
N ALA A 49 4.05 -6.12 -8.54
CA ALA A 49 3.12 -5.52 -7.59
C ALA A 49 2.56 -4.17 -8.09
N ALA A 50 3.38 -3.37 -8.77
CA ALA A 50 2.95 -2.09 -9.35
C ALA A 50 2.01 -2.30 -10.56
N GLU A 51 2.33 -3.24 -11.44
CA GLU A 51 1.51 -3.60 -12.59
C GLU A 51 0.16 -4.16 -12.17
N LEU A 52 0.13 -5.08 -11.20
CA LEU A 52 -1.12 -5.61 -10.67
C LEU A 52 -1.96 -4.52 -10.01
N HIS A 53 -1.34 -3.57 -9.31
CA HIS A 53 -2.05 -2.41 -8.78
C HIS A 53 -2.67 -1.56 -9.89
N ALA A 54 -1.88 -1.21 -10.92
CA ALA A 54 -2.35 -0.42 -12.05
C ALA A 54 -3.50 -1.14 -12.80
N PHE A 55 -3.37 -2.44 -13.01
CA PHE A 55 -4.40 -3.28 -13.61
C PHE A 55 -5.70 -3.28 -12.81
N ARG A 56 -5.61 -3.42 -11.48
CA ARG A 56 -6.79 -3.34 -10.60
C ARG A 56 -7.43 -1.95 -10.65
N CYS A 57 -6.64 -0.88 -10.66
CA CYS A 57 -7.17 0.48 -10.79
C CYS A 57 -7.83 0.72 -12.15
N ALA A 58 -7.28 0.18 -13.25
CA ALA A 58 -7.82 0.34 -14.59
C ALA A 58 -9.13 -0.43 -14.82
N ARG A 59 -9.35 -1.53 -14.08
CA ARG A 59 -10.60 -2.33 -14.15
C ARG A 59 -11.74 -1.79 -13.29
N VAL A 60 -11.45 -0.87 -12.36
CA VAL A 60 -12.50 -0.13 -11.65
C VAL A 60 -12.97 1.01 -12.56
N GLY A 61 -13.82 0.67 -13.52
CA GLY A 61 -14.65 1.64 -14.23
C GLY A 61 -15.66 2.30 -13.27
N PRO A 62 -16.37 3.36 -13.71
CA PRO A 62 -17.30 4.14 -12.87
C PRO A 62 -18.45 3.32 -12.26
N ASP A 63 -18.70 2.12 -12.78
CA ASP A 63 -19.80 1.23 -12.40
C ASP A 63 -19.22 0.10 -11.53
N GLY A 64 -18.72 0.50 -10.36
CA GLY A 64 -17.82 -0.28 -9.53
C GLY A 64 -18.38 -1.61 -9.04
N GLU A 65 -18.10 -2.67 -9.79
CA GLU A 65 -18.12 -4.05 -9.30
C GLU A 65 -16.69 -4.61 -9.44
N ALA A 66 -15.80 -4.12 -8.58
CA ALA A 66 -14.54 -4.82 -8.37
C ALA A 66 -14.88 -6.12 -7.64
N GLU A 67 -14.52 -7.27 -8.19
CA GLU A 67 -14.61 -8.55 -7.49
C GLU A 67 -13.66 -8.49 -6.28
N VAL A 68 -14.22 -8.15 -5.12
CA VAL A 68 -13.49 -7.93 -3.86
C VAL A 68 -13.48 -9.25 -3.09
N ASP A 69 -12.50 -10.10 -3.35
CA ASP A 69 -12.01 -11.01 -2.31
C ASP A 69 -10.81 -10.37 -1.61
N ALA A 70 -11.12 -9.37 -0.78
CA ALA A 70 -10.31 -8.85 0.32
C ALA A 70 -11.04 -7.66 0.96
N ALA A 71 -11.83 -7.95 1.99
CA ALA A 71 -12.30 -7.11 3.10
C ALA A 71 -12.43 -5.57 2.87
N PRO A 72 -13.61 -4.97 3.12
CA PRO A 72 -13.75 -3.52 3.09
C PRO A 72 -13.05 -2.91 4.31
N SER A 73 -11.81 -2.43 4.17
CA SER A 73 -11.25 -1.51 5.15
C SER A 73 -11.90 -0.15 4.91
N GLY A 74 -12.74 0.28 5.84
CA GLY A 74 -13.51 1.52 5.77
C GLY A 74 -12.65 2.74 5.49
N GLU A 75 -12.58 3.15 4.23
CA GLU A 75 -12.21 4.49 3.83
C GLU A 75 -13.50 5.32 3.79
N GLU A 76 -14.08 5.49 4.97
CA GLU A 76 -15.17 6.43 5.20
C GLU A 76 -14.65 7.84 4.88
N ARG A 77 -14.96 8.28 3.65
CA ARG A 77 -15.28 9.65 3.25
C ARG A 77 -14.99 10.70 4.34
N ARG A 78 -13.71 11.05 4.54
CA ARG A 78 -13.37 12.25 5.30
C ARG A 78 -13.60 13.47 4.41
N LYS A 79 -14.89 13.78 4.17
CA LYS A 79 -15.35 15.08 3.68
C LYS A 79 -14.78 16.12 4.65
N LYS A 80 -13.76 16.84 4.18
CA LYS A 80 -13.07 17.90 4.91
C LYS A 80 -14.07 19.04 5.16
N ARG A 81 -14.86 18.95 6.25
CA ARG A 81 -15.61 20.09 6.80
C ARG A 81 -14.60 21.14 7.22
N ARG A 82 -14.30 22.10 6.34
CA ARG A 82 -13.67 23.37 6.72
C ARG A 82 -14.70 24.13 7.56
N LYS A 83 -14.59 24.02 8.89
CA LYS A 83 -15.29 24.90 9.84
C LYS A 83 -14.51 26.21 9.87
N THR A 84 -14.91 27.16 9.03
CA THR A 84 -14.46 28.55 9.12
C THR A 84 -15.17 29.24 10.28
N GLY A 85 -14.37 29.83 11.17
CA GLY A 85 -14.69 31.02 11.96
C GLY A 85 -15.94 31.00 12.82
N ARG A 86 -15.78 30.69 14.11
CA ARG A 86 -16.71 31.09 15.16
C ARG A 86 -16.59 32.62 15.29
N GLU A 87 -17.59 33.35 14.81
CA GLU A 87 -17.72 34.78 15.11
C GLU A 87 -17.83 35.00 16.62
N GLY A 88 -17.25 36.12 17.04
CA GLY A 88 -16.94 36.45 18.42
C GLY A 88 -18.17 36.60 19.29
N VAL A 89 -18.06 36.06 20.51
CA VAL A 89 -18.86 36.50 21.64
C VAL A 89 -17.91 37.34 22.48
N SER A 90 -17.97 38.66 22.32
CA SER A 90 -17.50 39.60 23.34
C SER A 90 -18.70 39.97 24.19
N LEU A 91 -18.55 39.70 25.48
CA LEU A 91 -19.42 40.13 26.56
C LEU A 91 -19.21 41.64 26.76
N GLU A 92 -20.28 42.42 26.68
CA GLU A 92 -20.52 43.61 27.49
C GLU A 92 -22.00 43.65 27.90
#